data_AF-A0A6G5R6G4-F1
#
_entry.id   AF-A0A6G5R6G4-F1
#
_cell.length_a   1.000
_cell.length_b   1.000
_cell.length_c   1.000
_cell.angle_alpha   90.00
_cell.angle_beta   90.00
_cell.angle_gamma   90.00
#
_symmetry.space_group_name_H-M   'P 1'
#
loop_
_entity.id
_entity.type
_entity.pdbx_description
1 polymer ?
#
loop_
_entity_poly.entity_id
_entity_poly.type
_entity_poly.pdbx_seq_one_letter_code
_entity_poly.pdbx_strand_id
1 'polypeptide(L)' 'MTLKEVSEITGIPYITLSQWNRGKGYRKSLARFLKNSDRSVLIKYFQSKTIEPRKKS' A
#
# COMPACT_ATOMS: atom_id res chain seq x y z
N MET A 1 6.55 -8.31 -5.38
CA MET A 1 5.65 -7.55 -6.28
C MET A 1 6.29 -6.22 -6.70
N THR A 2 5.71 -5.55 -7.69
CA THR A 2 6.09 -4.21 -8.16
C THR A 2 5.47 -3.11 -7.30
N LEU A 3 6.03 -1.89 -7.32
CA LEU A 3 5.43 -0.76 -6.61
C LEU A 3 4.06 -0.35 -7.17
N LYS A 4 3.76 -0.69 -8.44
CA LYS A 4 2.45 -0.46 -9.05
C LYS A 4 1.39 -1.38 -8.42
N GLU A 5 1.69 -2.68 -8.30
CA GLU A 5 0.78 -3.63 -7.63
C GLU A 5 0.54 -3.26 -6.16
N VAL A 6 1.59 -2.82 -5.44
CA VAL A 6 1.43 -2.30 -4.07
C VAL A 6 0.49 -1.09 -4.06
N SER A 7 0.62 -0.19 -5.02
CA SER A 7 -0.23 1.00 -5.13
C SER A 7 -1.70 0.63 -5.30
N GLU A 8 -1.99 -0.32 -6.19
CA GLU A 8 -3.34 -0.82 -6.46
C GLU A 8 -3.96 -1.52 -5.24
N ILE A 9 -3.16 -2.30 -4.50
CA ILE A 9 -3.66 -3.03 -3.33
C ILE A 9 -3.87 -2.12 -2.13
N THR A 10 -2.92 -1.22 -1.87
CA THR A 10 -2.91 -0.39 -0.65
C THR A 10 -3.66 0.94 -0.79
N GLY A 11 -3.94 1.38 -2.02
CA GLY A 11 -4.46 2.71 -2.32
C GLY A 11 -3.43 3.85 -2.16
N ILE A 12 -2.19 3.54 -1.77
CA ILE A 12 -1.12 4.53 -1.67
C ILE A 12 -0.64 4.86 -3.09
N PRO A 13 -0.56 6.14 -3.49
CA PRO A 13 -0.13 6.50 -4.84
C PRO A 13 1.27 5.96 -5.19
N TYR A 14 1.42 5.45 -6.41
CA TYR A 14 2.70 4.95 -6.92
C TYR A 14 3.84 5.97 -6.78
N ILE A 15 3.56 7.26 -7.01
CA ILE A 15 4.54 8.34 -6.87
C ILE A 15 5.05 8.42 -5.43
N THR A 16 4.15 8.34 -4.44
CA THR A 16 4.50 8.34 -3.01
C THR A 16 5.38 7.13 -2.66
N LEU A 17 4.99 5.93 -3.10
CA LEU A 17 5.78 4.72 -2.88
C LEU A 17 7.16 4.79 -3.54
N SER A 18 7.25 5.37 -4.74
CA SER A 18 8.50 5.59 -5.47
C SER A 18 9.43 6.55 -4.71
N GLN A 19 8.88 7.67 -4.21
CA GLN A 19 9.63 8.62 -3.38
C GLN A 19 10.12 7.98 -2.09
N TRP A 20 9.28 7.18 -1.42
CA TRP A 20 9.66 6.49 -0.19
C TRP A 20 10.76 5.46 -0.42
N ASN A 21 10.65 4.68 -1.51
CA ASN A 21 11.65 3.68 -1.88
C ASN A 21 13.02 4.29 -2.21
N ARG A 22 13.04 5.52 -2.76
CA ARG A 22 14.26 6.30 -3.05
C ARG A 22 14.75 7.13 -1.85
N GLY A 23 13.91 7.33 -0.84
CA GLY A 23 14.20 8.13 0.34
C GLY A 23 15.13 7.45 1.36
N LYS A 24 15.21 8.01 2.57
CA LYS A 24 15.99 7.49 3.70
C LYS A 24 15.10 7.27 4.93
N GLY A 25 15.60 6.51 5.90
CA GLY A 25 14.91 6.24 7.16
C GLY A 25 13.69 5.32 7.01
N TYR A 26 12.72 5.48 7.92
CA TYR A 26 11.59 4.55 8.05
C TYR A 26 10.74 4.43 6.78
N ARG A 27 10.62 5.49 5.97
CA ARG A 27 9.83 5.48 4.72
C ARG A 27 10.39 4.49 3.70
N LYS A 28 11.71 4.39 3.59
CA LYS A 28 12.37 3.39 2.73
C LYS A 28 12.09 1.98 3.21
N SER A 29 12.23 1.75 4.52
CA SER A 29 11.94 0.45 5.14
C SER A 29 10.48 0.05 4.95
N LEU A 30 9.54 0.99 5.10
CA LEU A 30 8.11 0.77 4.90
C LEU A 30 7.77 0.44 3.44
N ALA A 31 8.30 1.20 2.48
CA ALA A 31 8.07 0.92 1.05
C ALA A 31 8.65 -0.46 0.65
N ARG A 32 9.81 -0.83 1.19
CA ARG A 32 10.43 -2.13 0.95
C ARG A 32 9.65 -3.26 1.64
N PHE A 33 9.17 -3.03 2.85
CA PHE A 33 8.30 -3.97 3.57
C PHE A 33 7.06 -4.28 2.74
N LEU A 34 6.29 -3.25 2.35
CA LEU A 34 5.09 -3.42 1.53
C LEU A 34 5.38 -4.16 0.21
N LYS A 35 6.50 -3.85 -0.45
CA LYS A 35 6.90 -4.52 -1.70
C LYS A 35 7.23 -6.00 -1.52
N ASN A 36 7.70 -6.39 -0.34
CA ASN A 36 8.13 -7.75 -0.01
C ASN A 36 7.07 -8.56 0.75
N SER A 37 6.01 -7.92 1.23
CA SER A 37 4.88 -8.60 1.88
C SER A 37 4.15 -9.54 0.93
N ASP A 38 3.52 -10.57 1.49
CA ASP A 38 2.65 -11.45 0.72
C ASP A 38 1.44 -10.68 0.18
N ARG A 39 1.11 -10.91 -1.10
CA ARG A 39 0.01 -10.25 -1.79
C ARG A 39 -1.33 -10.51 -1.11
N SER A 40 -1.59 -11.76 -0.68
CA SER A 40 -2.83 -12.16 -0.02
C SER A 40 -3.02 -11.44 1.31
N VAL A 41 -1.93 -11.21 2.04
CA VAL A 41 -1.92 -10.47 3.30
C VAL A 41 -2.25 -9.00 3.04
N LEU A 42 -1.62 -8.36 2.05
CA LEU A 42 -1.92 -6.97 1.73
C LEU A 42 -3.37 -6.78 1.27
N ILE A 43 -3.89 -7.68 0.42
CA ILE A 43 -5.30 -7.66 0.02
C ILE A 43 -6.20 -7.81 1.26
N LYS A 44 -5.91 -8.76 2.15
CA LYS A 44 -6.66 -8.95 3.39
C LYS A 44 -6.66 -7.73 4.30
N TYR A 45 -5.62 -6.90 4.33
CA TYR A 45 -5.59 -5.74 5.24
C TYR A 45 -6.09 -4.44 4.60
N PHE A 46 -5.79 -4.22 3.32
CA PHE A 46 -6.11 -2.97 2.63
C PHE A 46 -7.39 -3.04 1.80
N GLN A 47 -7.82 -4.23 1.38
CA GLN A 47 -9.03 -4.43 0.57
C GLN A 47 -10.14 -5.17 1.32
N SER A 48 -9.92 -5.69 2.54
CA SER A 48 -11.01 -6.28 3.35
C SER A 48 -12.04 -5.28 3.87
N LYS A 49 -11.81 -3.99 3.62
CA LYS A 49 -12.80 -2.94 3.80
C LYS A 49 -13.10 -2.31 2.45
N THR A 50 -13.69 -3.08 1.53
CA THR A 50 -14.66 -2.50 0.62
C THR A 50 -15.68 -1.78 1.49
N ILE A 51 -15.48 -0.47 1.52
CA ILE A 51 -16.36 0.59 1.97
C ILE A 51 -17.82 0.13 1.81
N GLU A 52 -18.48 -0.29 2.89
CA GLU A 52 -19.89 0.09 2.99
C GLU A 52 -19.89 1.61 2.92
N PRO A 53 -20.62 2.24 1.99
CA PRO A 53 -20.70 3.68 1.97
C PRO A 53 -21.13 4.11 3.37
N ARG A 54 -20.28 4.90 4.06
CA ARG A 54 -20.70 5.59 5.28
C ARG A 54 -22.01 6.28 4.92
N LYS A 55 -23.14 5.74 5.38
CA LYS A 55 -24.41 6.45 5.33
C LYS A 55 -24.13 7.78 6.01
N LYS A 56 -24.18 8.86 5.25
CA LYS A 56 -24.26 10.20 5.83
C LYS A 56 -25.55 10.20 6.63
N SER A 57 -25.43 10.09 7.96
CA SER A 57 -26.46 10.53 8.89
C SER A 57 -26.52 12.05 8.90
#